data_AF-A0A524HVW0-F1
#
_entry.id   AF-A0A524HVW0-F1
#
_cell.length_a   1.000
_cell.length_b   1.000
_cell.length_c   1.000
_cell.angle_alpha   90.00
_cell.angle_beta   90.00
_cell.angle_gamma   90.00
#
_symmetry.space_group_name_H-M   'P 1'
#
loop_
_entity.id
_entity.type
_entity.pdbx_description
1 polymer ?
#
loop_
_entity_poly.entity_id
_entity_poly.type
_entity_poly.pdbx_seq_one_letter_code
_entity_poly.pdbx_strand_id
1 'polypeptide(L)'
;THFIRRLNMREQLIKEVEIIPLEVVVRNVAAGSLSKRLGIEEGQALPRSIIEYYYKADKLHDPWVSEEHITAFGWASPQDLDDIVSLTIRVNDFLSGLFLGVGIKLIDFKLEFGRLWENEFMRIVLADEISPDSCRLWDFQTNEKLDKDRFRRDLGGVSEAYSEVARRLGILPESINPTAGGPVLVK
;
A
#
# COMPACT_ATOMS: atom_id res chain seq x y z
N THR A 1 -14.03 0.79 -0.32
CA THR A 1 -12.94 0.95 0.67
C THR A 1 -13.56 1.18 2.03
N HIS A 2 -12.78 1.07 3.11
CA HIS A 2 -13.25 1.44 4.46
C HIS A 2 -13.29 2.97 4.68
N PHE A 3 -12.68 3.76 3.80
CA PHE A 3 -12.61 5.22 3.94
C PHE A 3 -13.99 5.87 3.81
N ILE A 4 -14.32 6.76 4.75
CA ILE A 4 -15.55 7.59 4.70
C ILE A 4 -15.19 9.02 4.35
N ARG A 5 -14.36 9.67 5.18
CA ARG A 5 -13.90 11.05 4.96
C ARG A 5 -12.69 11.39 5.82
N ARG A 6 -11.94 12.40 5.39
CA ARG A 6 -10.89 13.04 6.21
C ARG A 6 -11.52 13.82 7.37
N LEU A 7 -10.91 13.76 8.55
CA LEU A 7 -11.31 14.55 9.73
C LEU A 7 -10.40 15.78 9.90
N ASN A 8 -9.09 15.58 9.82
CA ASN A 8 -8.08 16.65 9.92
C ASN A 8 -6.79 16.25 9.19
N MET A 9 -5.64 16.83 9.54
CA MET A 9 -4.35 16.54 8.89
C MET A 9 -3.79 15.13 9.15
N ARG A 10 -4.21 14.46 10.23
CA ARG A 10 -3.63 13.17 10.64
C ARG A 10 -4.68 12.08 10.89
N GLU A 11 -5.97 12.43 10.82
CA GLU A 11 -7.06 11.51 11.13
C GLU A 11 -8.06 11.41 9.98
N GLN A 12 -8.55 10.19 9.78
CA GLN A 12 -9.60 9.84 8.83
C GLN A 12 -10.68 9.02 9.53
N LEU A 13 -11.93 9.24 9.11
CA LEU A 13 -13.06 8.44 9.52
C LEU A 13 -13.19 7.25 8.58
N ILE A 14 -13.25 6.05 9.14
CA ILE A 14 -13.31 4.78 8.42
C ILE A 14 -14.48 3.93 8.93
N LYS A 15 -14.94 2.99 8.10
CA LYS A 15 -15.82 1.90 8.48
C LYS A 15 -14.98 0.86 9.21
N GLU A 16 -15.42 0.47 10.39
CA GLU A 16 -14.81 -0.66 11.10
C GLU A 16 -15.03 -1.94 10.29
N VAL A 17 -13.98 -2.75 10.20
CA VAL A 17 -13.97 -4.01 9.44
C VAL A 17 -13.19 -5.06 10.20
N GLU A 18 -13.57 -6.32 10.02
CA GLU A 18 -12.78 -7.44 10.50
C GLU A 18 -11.62 -7.69 9.53
N ILE A 19 -10.40 -7.35 9.93
CA ILE A 19 -9.22 -7.48 9.07
C ILE A 19 -8.92 -8.96 8.79
N ILE A 20 -8.79 -9.28 7.51
CA ILE A 20 -8.26 -10.56 7.06
C ILE A 20 -6.75 -10.52 7.33
N PRO A 21 -6.16 -11.52 8.02
CA PRO A 21 -4.77 -11.46 8.50
C PRO A 21 -3.75 -11.71 7.38
N LEU A 22 -3.89 -10.98 6.27
CA LEU A 22 -3.11 -11.11 5.06
C LEU A 22 -2.70 -9.74 4.54
N GLU A 23 -1.43 -9.63 4.19
CA GLU A 23 -0.92 -8.57 3.35
C GLU A 23 -0.91 -9.07 1.90
N VAL A 24 -1.61 -8.36 1.03
CA VAL A 24 -1.68 -8.67 -0.41
C VAL A 24 -0.73 -7.73 -1.14
N VAL A 25 0.36 -8.27 -1.64
CA VAL A 25 1.41 -7.48 -2.32
C VAL A 25 1.28 -7.65 -3.82
N VAL A 26 1.20 -6.53 -4.54
CA VAL A 26 1.22 -6.50 -6.01
C VAL A 26 2.56 -5.97 -6.47
N ARG A 27 3.16 -6.64 -7.46
CA ARG A 27 4.44 -6.26 -8.04
C ARG A 27 4.30 -6.05 -9.54
N ASN A 28 4.63 -4.84 -10.01
CA ASN A 28 4.71 -4.51 -11.44
C ASN A 28 6.17 -4.59 -11.94
N VAL A 29 7.11 -4.31 -11.05
CA VAL A 29 8.55 -4.30 -11.31
C VAL A 29 9.23 -5.11 -10.21
N ALA A 30 10.30 -5.84 -10.55
CA ALA A 30 11.08 -6.58 -9.57
C ALA A 30 11.80 -5.63 -8.62
N ALA A 31 11.52 -5.76 -7.31
CA ALA A 31 12.20 -5.00 -6.27
C ALA A 31 12.09 -5.74 -4.91
N GLY A 32 12.78 -5.20 -3.91
CA GLY A 32 12.61 -5.61 -2.51
C GLY A 32 12.83 -7.12 -2.28
N SER A 33 11.88 -7.76 -1.60
CA SER A 33 11.95 -9.19 -1.28
C SER A 33 11.88 -10.10 -2.50
N LEU A 34 11.19 -9.71 -3.57
CA LEU A 34 11.12 -10.51 -4.80
C LEU A 34 12.50 -10.63 -5.46
N SER A 35 13.17 -9.50 -5.68
CA SER A 35 14.52 -9.46 -6.27
C SER A 35 15.52 -10.28 -5.46
N LYS A 36 15.50 -10.13 -4.14
CA LYS A 36 16.38 -10.91 -3.25
C LYS A 36 16.08 -12.41 -3.28
N ARG A 37 14.80 -12.79 -3.23
CA ARG A 37 14.36 -14.19 -3.16
C ARG A 37 14.64 -14.95 -4.45
N LEU A 38 14.49 -14.31 -5.61
CA LEU A 38 14.58 -14.96 -6.92
C LEU A 38 15.89 -14.63 -7.68
N GLY A 39 16.75 -13.75 -7.14
CA GLY A 39 17.97 -13.31 -7.82
C GLY A 39 17.70 -12.47 -9.07
N ILE A 40 16.54 -11.80 -9.12
CA ILE A 40 16.14 -10.95 -10.24
C ILE A 40 16.66 -9.53 -10.01
N GLU A 41 17.20 -8.90 -11.05
CA GLU A 41 17.70 -7.53 -10.98
C GLU A 41 16.59 -6.54 -10.56
N GLU A 42 16.88 -5.68 -9.58
CA GLU A 42 15.94 -4.67 -9.13
C GLU A 42 15.72 -3.62 -10.22
N GLY A 43 14.46 -3.31 -10.51
CA GLY A 43 14.06 -2.43 -11.61
C GLY A 43 13.67 -3.17 -12.90
N GLN A 44 13.85 -4.48 -12.96
CA GLN A 44 13.39 -5.27 -14.11
C GLN A 44 11.85 -5.29 -14.17
N ALA A 45 11.30 -4.84 -15.30
CA ALA A 45 9.85 -4.90 -15.55
C ALA A 45 9.37 -6.35 -15.61
N LEU A 46 8.27 -6.64 -14.92
CA LEU A 46 7.66 -7.97 -14.96
C LEU A 46 6.73 -8.07 -16.19
N PRO A 47 6.66 -9.23 -16.86
CA PRO A 47 5.79 -9.41 -18.03
C PRO A 47 4.30 -9.33 -17.69
N ARG A 48 3.95 -9.56 -16.42
CA ARG A 48 2.63 -9.38 -15.83
C ARG A 48 2.80 -8.99 -14.37
N SER A 49 1.82 -8.28 -13.81
CA SER A 49 1.80 -8.07 -12.37
C SER A 49 1.70 -9.41 -11.63
N ILE A 50 2.40 -9.50 -10.51
CA ILE A 50 2.40 -10.66 -9.62
C ILE A 50 1.67 -10.26 -8.34
N ILE A 51 0.76 -11.11 -7.89
CA ILE A 51 0.10 -10.99 -6.59
C ILE A 51 0.72 -12.03 -5.65
N GLU A 52 1.11 -11.60 -4.46
CA GLU A 52 1.67 -12.43 -3.41
C GLU A 52 0.94 -12.20 -2.10
N TYR A 53 0.86 -13.24 -1.28
CA TYR A 53 0.24 -13.17 0.03
C TYR A 53 1.29 -13.36 1.12
N TYR A 54 1.17 -12.56 2.17
CA TYR A 54 1.98 -12.66 3.36
C TYR A 54 1.05 -12.72 4.58
N TYR A 55 1.34 -13.63 5.50
CA TYR A 55 0.55 -13.75 6.73
C TYR A 55 0.92 -12.62 7.67
N LYS A 56 -0.04 -11.75 8.03
CA LYS A 56 0.21 -10.58 8.88
C LYS A 56 0.51 -11.02 10.31
N ALA A 57 1.80 -11.10 10.65
CA ALA A 57 2.28 -11.56 11.94
C ALA A 57 3.70 -11.03 12.19
N ASP A 58 3.80 -9.87 12.82
CA ASP A 58 5.09 -9.20 13.12
C ASP A 58 6.11 -10.11 13.80
N LYS A 59 5.65 -10.99 14.71
CA LYS A 59 6.50 -11.97 15.43
C LYS A 59 7.18 -12.98 14.51
N LEU A 60 6.62 -13.21 13.33
CA LEU A 60 7.10 -14.15 12.32
C LEU A 60 7.71 -13.43 11.12
N HIS A 61 7.82 -12.10 11.16
CA HIS A 61 8.29 -11.27 10.06
C HIS A 61 7.48 -11.46 8.77
N ASP A 62 6.16 -11.57 8.92
CA ASP A 62 5.18 -11.65 7.84
C ASP A 62 5.54 -12.69 6.76
N PRO A 63 5.46 -14.00 7.09
CA PRO A 63 5.93 -15.04 6.18
C PRO A 63 5.07 -15.11 4.92
N TRP A 64 5.71 -15.42 3.79
CA TRP A 64 5.01 -15.68 2.52
C TRP A 64 4.14 -16.93 2.64
N VAL A 65 2.92 -16.87 2.12
CA VAL A 65 1.94 -17.96 2.17
C VAL A 65 1.28 -18.18 0.80
N SER A 66 0.88 -19.42 0.51
CA SER A 66 0.09 -19.76 -0.67
C SER A 66 -1.41 -19.66 -0.38
N GLU A 67 -2.23 -19.71 -1.44
CA GLU A 67 -3.69 -19.77 -1.33
C GLU A 67 -4.16 -21.02 -0.55
N GLU A 68 -3.43 -22.12 -0.67
CA GLU A 68 -3.66 -23.35 0.08
C GLU A 68 -3.46 -23.15 1.58
N HIS A 69 -2.43 -22.40 2.01
CA HIS A 69 -2.30 -22.05 3.43
C HIS A 69 -3.50 -21.21 3.88
N ILE A 70 -3.88 -20.21 3.09
CA ILE A 70 -4.97 -19.29 3.41
C ILE A 70 -6.29 -20.03 3.61
N THR A 71 -6.64 -20.89 2.67
CA THR A 71 -7.88 -21.66 2.68
C THR A 71 -7.85 -22.79 3.72
N ALA A 72 -6.73 -23.49 3.88
CA ALA A 72 -6.59 -24.57 4.87
C ALA A 72 -6.66 -24.07 6.32
N PHE A 73 -6.13 -22.87 6.59
CA PHE A 73 -6.21 -22.24 7.92
C PHE A 73 -7.47 -21.40 8.13
N GLY A 74 -8.33 -21.29 7.12
CA GLY A 74 -9.61 -20.57 7.21
C GLY A 74 -9.47 -19.06 7.38
N TRP A 75 -8.34 -18.47 6.96
CA TRP A 75 -8.15 -17.02 7.04
C TRP A 75 -9.02 -16.28 6.01
N ALA A 76 -9.23 -16.88 4.85
CA ALA A 76 -10.14 -16.42 3.81
C ALA A 76 -10.73 -17.62 3.06
N SER A 77 -12.00 -17.49 2.65
CA SER A 77 -12.64 -18.49 1.78
C SER A 77 -12.11 -18.37 0.34
N PRO A 78 -12.28 -19.40 -0.52
CA PRO A 78 -11.97 -19.26 -1.94
C PRO A 78 -12.72 -18.09 -2.60
N GLN A 79 -13.98 -17.85 -2.19
CA GLN A 79 -14.77 -16.71 -2.69
C GLN A 79 -14.20 -15.37 -2.22
N ASP A 80 -13.73 -15.29 -0.96
CA ASP A 80 -13.05 -14.09 -0.46
C ASP A 80 -11.78 -13.80 -1.28
N LEU A 81 -11.02 -14.85 -1.64
CA LEU A 81 -9.80 -14.73 -2.44
C LEU A 81 -10.11 -14.22 -3.86
N ASP A 82 -11.15 -14.73 -4.50
CA ASP A 82 -11.59 -14.24 -5.82
C ASP A 82 -11.93 -12.74 -5.78
N ASP A 83 -12.65 -12.30 -4.73
CA ASP A 83 -12.99 -10.90 -4.52
C ASP A 83 -11.75 -10.04 -4.25
N ILE A 84 -10.81 -10.53 -3.42
CA ILE A 84 -9.53 -9.89 -3.13
C ILE A 84 -8.73 -9.70 -4.41
N VAL A 85 -8.55 -10.76 -5.23
CA VAL A 85 -7.79 -10.69 -6.49
C VAL A 85 -8.44 -9.70 -7.46
N SER A 86 -9.75 -9.77 -7.61
CA SER A 86 -10.52 -8.86 -8.47
C SER A 86 -10.38 -7.38 -8.04
N LEU A 87 -10.45 -7.10 -6.74
CA LEU A 87 -10.20 -5.76 -6.21
C LEU A 87 -8.75 -5.33 -6.39
N THR A 88 -7.81 -6.24 -6.12
CA THR A 88 -6.36 -5.99 -6.18
C THR A 88 -5.91 -5.59 -7.59
N ILE A 89 -6.38 -6.29 -8.63
CA ILE A 89 -6.07 -5.95 -10.03
C ILE A 89 -6.64 -4.57 -10.38
N ARG A 90 -7.89 -4.28 -9.99
CA ARG A 90 -8.51 -2.96 -10.22
C ARG A 90 -7.75 -1.83 -9.53
N VAL A 91 -7.29 -2.06 -8.29
CA VAL A 91 -6.47 -1.09 -7.55
C VAL A 91 -5.14 -0.88 -8.27
N ASN A 92 -4.48 -1.96 -8.73
CA ASN A 92 -3.23 -1.86 -9.47
C ASN A 92 -3.37 -1.02 -10.74
N ASP A 93 -4.40 -1.29 -11.54
CA ASP A 93 -4.64 -0.57 -12.79
C ASP A 93 -4.89 0.92 -12.53
N PHE A 94 -5.74 1.22 -11.54
CA PHE A 94 -6.05 2.60 -11.17
C PHE A 94 -4.82 3.35 -10.64
N LEU A 95 -4.10 2.77 -9.68
CA LEU A 95 -2.93 3.41 -9.08
C LEU A 95 -1.78 3.54 -10.08
N SER A 96 -1.56 2.54 -10.94
CA SER A 96 -0.53 2.61 -11.99
C SER A 96 -0.82 3.76 -12.95
N GLY A 97 -2.07 3.92 -13.39
CA GLY A 97 -2.48 5.05 -14.23
C GLY A 97 -2.34 6.40 -13.51
N LEU A 98 -2.77 6.48 -12.25
CA LEU A 98 -2.66 7.69 -11.42
C LEU A 98 -1.21 8.14 -11.25
N PHE A 99 -0.33 7.24 -10.81
CA PHE A 99 1.08 7.57 -10.58
C PHE A 99 1.82 7.88 -11.88
N LEU A 100 1.55 7.12 -12.94
CA LEU A 100 2.15 7.39 -14.25
C LEU A 100 1.74 8.78 -14.77
N GLY A 101 0.48 9.17 -14.58
CA GLY A 101 -0.03 10.50 -14.96
C GLY A 101 0.68 11.66 -14.27
N VAL A 102 1.32 11.42 -13.13
CA VAL A 102 2.12 12.41 -12.39
C VAL A 102 3.63 12.13 -12.43
N GLY A 103 4.09 11.28 -13.37
CA GLY A 103 5.51 11.00 -13.57
C GLY A 103 6.15 10.13 -12.49
N ILE A 104 5.39 9.23 -11.89
CA ILE A 104 5.86 8.25 -10.89
C ILE A 104 5.60 6.83 -11.39
N LYS A 105 6.57 5.94 -11.21
CA LYS A 105 6.44 4.49 -11.43
C LYS A 105 5.95 3.83 -10.14
N LEU A 106 4.83 3.12 -10.21
CA LEU A 106 4.36 2.23 -9.16
C LEU A 106 5.06 0.87 -9.29
N ILE A 107 6.10 0.65 -8.49
CA ILE A 107 6.97 -0.53 -8.57
C ILE A 107 6.27 -1.75 -7.98
N ASP A 108 5.81 -1.60 -6.74
CA ASP A 108 4.98 -2.56 -6.01
C ASP A 108 4.22 -1.82 -4.92
N PHE A 109 3.18 -2.46 -4.37
CA PHE A 109 2.46 -1.96 -3.21
C PHE A 109 1.78 -3.09 -2.45
N LYS A 110 1.43 -2.79 -1.21
CA LYS A 110 0.77 -3.69 -0.27
C LYS A 110 -0.64 -3.19 0.02
N LEU A 111 -1.60 -4.10 0.04
CA LEU A 111 -2.98 -3.85 0.47
C LEU A 111 -3.34 -4.77 1.62
N GLU A 112 -4.30 -4.31 2.44
CA GLU A 112 -4.98 -5.13 3.43
C GLU A 112 -6.49 -5.04 3.17
N PHE A 113 -7.19 -6.14 3.40
CA PHE A 113 -8.63 -6.23 3.17
C PHE A 113 -9.34 -6.59 4.45
N GLY A 114 -10.57 -6.10 4.59
CA GLY A 114 -11.43 -6.42 5.72
C GLY A 114 -12.81 -6.86 5.28
N ARG A 115 -13.43 -7.68 6.12
CA ARG A 115 -14.85 -8.04 6.00
C ARG A 115 -15.67 -6.93 6.62
N LEU A 116 -16.48 -6.29 5.79
CA LEU A 116 -17.46 -5.30 6.22
C LEU A 116 -18.83 -5.95 6.26
N TRP A 117 -19.44 -5.94 7.44
CA TRP A 117 -20.78 -6.46 7.67
C TRP A 117 -21.81 -5.33 7.60
N GLU A 118 -22.78 -5.44 6.70
CA GLU A 118 -23.94 -4.56 6.61
C GLU A 118 -25.19 -5.42 6.77
N ASN A 119 -25.76 -5.43 7.98
CA ASN A 119 -26.77 -6.40 8.43
C ASN A 119 -26.22 -7.84 8.31
N GLU A 120 -26.91 -8.71 7.56
CA GLU A 120 -26.50 -10.10 7.31
C GLU A 120 -25.60 -10.25 6.07
N PHE A 121 -25.31 -9.14 5.37
CA PHE A 121 -24.48 -9.17 4.17
C PHE A 121 -23.04 -8.81 4.49
N MET A 122 -22.12 -9.72 4.14
CA MET A 122 -20.69 -9.50 4.21
C MET A 122 -20.16 -9.10 2.84
N ARG A 123 -19.26 -8.12 2.81
CA ARG A 123 -18.47 -7.81 1.61
C ARG A 123 -17.02 -7.55 1.97
N ILE A 124 -16.13 -7.96 1.06
CA ILE A 124 -14.71 -7.63 1.13
C ILE A 124 -14.53 -6.17 0.71
N VAL A 125 -13.82 -5.40 1.52
CA VAL A 125 -13.44 -4.02 1.19
C VAL A 125 -11.96 -3.80 1.43
N LEU A 126 -11.35 -2.96 0.59
CA LEU A 126 -10.01 -2.45 0.83
C LEU A 126 -9.97 -1.62 2.12
N ALA A 127 -9.01 -1.94 2.99
CA ALA A 127 -8.79 -1.33 4.30
C ALA A 127 -7.36 -0.75 4.41
N ASP A 128 -6.93 -0.47 5.65
CA ASP A 128 -5.62 0.09 5.99
C ASP A 128 -5.29 1.40 5.24
N GLU A 129 -4.10 1.52 4.64
CA GLU A 129 -3.65 2.74 3.98
C GLU A 129 -2.98 2.50 2.62
N ILE A 130 -3.10 3.50 1.75
CA ILE A 130 -2.29 3.63 0.53
C ILE A 130 -1.43 4.88 0.71
N SER A 131 -0.13 4.68 0.90
CA SER A 131 0.83 5.74 1.22
C SER A 131 2.21 5.38 0.66
N PRO A 132 3.19 6.31 0.68
CA PRO A 132 4.59 5.96 0.39
C PRO A 132 5.21 4.97 1.40
N ASP A 133 4.53 4.64 2.50
CA ASP A 133 4.93 3.54 3.41
C ASP A 133 4.53 2.17 2.83
N SER A 134 3.34 2.07 2.21
CA SER A 134 2.78 0.84 1.65
C SER A 134 3.01 0.67 0.14
N CYS A 135 3.51 1.71 -0.55
CA CYS A 135 3.86 1.67 -1.97
C CYS A 135 5.35 1.95 -2.20
N ARG A 136 6.00 1.20 -3.10
CA ARG A 136 7.32 1.55 -3.64
C ARG A 136 7.12 2.42 -4.88
N LEU A 137 7.58 3.67 -4.80
CA LEU A 137 7.30 4.72 -5.77
C LEU A 137 8.61 5.30 -6.28
N TRP A 138 8.89 5.18 -7.57
CA TRP A 138 10.11 5.72 -8.15
C TRP A 138 9.80 6.85 -9.13
N ASP A 139 10.63 7.89 -9.15
CA ASP A 139 10.55 8.93 -10.16
C ASP A 139 10.73 8.31 -11.56
N PHE A 140 9.88 8.71 -12.50
CA PHE A 140 9.85 8.08 -13.82
C PHE A 140 11.14 8.30 -14.63
N GLN A 141 11.74 9.48 -14.50
CA GLN A 141 12.90 9.89 -15.29
C GLN A 141 14.22 9.42 -14.65
N THR A 142 14.33 9.55 -13.33
CA THR A 142 15.59 9.37 -12.60
C THR A 142 15.69 8.04 -11.87
N ASN A 143 14.57 7.32 -11.71
CA ASN A 143 14.43 6.18 -10.80
C ASN A 143 14.78 6.52 -9.33
N GLU A 144 14.72 7.80 -8.96
CA GLU A 144 14.84 8.21 -7.56
C GLU A 144 13.72 7.58 -6.74
N LYS A 145 14.06 7.02 -5.58
CA LYS A 145 13.07 6.41 -4.67
C LYS A 145 12.34 7.51 -3.92
N LEU A 146 11.01 7.48 -3.96
CA LEU A 146 10.10 8.46 -3.34
C LEU A 146 9.29 7.87 -2.17
N ASP A 147 9.73 6.71 -1.67
CA ASP A 147 9.01 5.90 -0.70
C ASP A 147 9.87 5.54 0.53
N LYS A 148 9.31 4.73 1.42
CA LYS A 148 9.95 4.26 2.66
C LYS A 148 11.29 3.56 2.45
N ASP A 149 11.63 3.07 1.25
CA ASP A 149 12.97 2.55 0.97
C ASP A 149 14.07 3.58 1.22
N ARG A 150 13.78 4.89 1.14
CA ARG A 150 14.74 5.93 1.55
C ARG A 150 15.16 5.81 3.01
N PHE A 151 14.21 5.46 3.88
CA PHE A 151 14.51 5.15 5.28
C PHE A 151 15.19 3.79 5.42
N ARG A 152 14.66 2.75 4.74
CA ARG A 152 15.21 1.38 4.85
C ARG A 152 16.67 1.25 4.37
N ARG A 153 17.15 2.19 3.54
CA ARG A 153 18.49 2.19 2.94
C ARG A 153 19.31 3.44 3.30
N ASP A 154 18.90 4.20 4.33
CA ASP A 154 19.62 5.38 4.82
C ASP A 154 19.95 6.43 3.73
N LEU A 155 19.05 6.64 2.76
CA LEU A 155 19.23 7.58 1.64
C LEU A 155 18.89 9.04 2.01
N GLY A 156 18.42 9.29 3.23
CA GLY A 156 17.94 10.60 3.68
C GLY A 156 16.70 11.09 2.92
N GLY A 157 16.23 12.31 3.19
CA GLY A 157 15.22 12.99 2.37
C GLY A 157 13.82 12.35 2.38
N VAL A 158 13.43 11.64 3.45
CA VAL A 158 12.16 10.89 3.50
C VAL A 158 10.96 11.83 3.46
N SER A 159 10.99 12.92 4.24
CA SER A 159 9.87 13.87 4.32
C SER A 159 9.71 14.66 3.01
N GLU A 160 10.83 14.98 2.37
CA GLU A 160 10.92 15.66 1.09
C GLU A 160 10.35 14.78 -0.02
N ALA A 161 10.72 13.50 -0.05
CA ALA A 161 10.15 12.53 -0.98
C ALA A 161 8.63 12.39 -0.84
N TYR A 162 8.12 12.32 0.38
CA TYR A 162 6.68 12.18 0.63
C TYR A 162 5.94 13.46 0.24
N SER A 163 6.54 14.63 0.52
CA SER A 163 6.01 15.93 0.11
C SER A 163 6.00 16.07 -1.40
N GLU A 164 7.00 15.54 -2.11
CA GLU A 164 7.05 15.53 -3.56
C GLU A 164 5.94 14.66 -4.17
N VAL A 165 5.69 13.47 -3.62
CA VAL A 165 4.54 12.64 -4.02
C VAL A 165 3.23 13.41 -3.81
N ALA A 166 3.04 14.02 -2.64
CA ALA A 166 1.84 14.80 -2.33
C ALA A 166 1.67 16.02 -3.25
N ARG A 167 2.77 16.71 -3.60
CA ARG A 167 2.80 17.85 -4.52
C ARG A 167 2.36 17.43 -5.91
N ARG A 168 2.91 16.32 -6.42
CA ARG A 168 2.60 15.79 -7.76
C ARG A 168 1.15 15.31 -7.87
N LEU A 169 0.61 14.75 -6.79
CA LEU A 169 -0.80 14.36 -6.70
C LEU A 169 -1.75 15.55 -6.47
N GLY A 170 -1.23 16.76 -6.22
CA GLY A 170 -2.04 17.95 -5.95
C GLY A 170 -2.80 17.90 -4.62
N ILE A 171 -2.32 17.14 -3.63
CA ILE A 171 -3.00 16.91 -2.35
C ILE A 171 -2.33 17.63 -1.17
N LEU A 172 -1.31 18.45 -1.42
CA LEU A 172 -0.79 19.36 -0.40
C LEU A 172 -1.89 20.34 0.01
N PRO A 173 -2.21 20.46 1.31
CA PRO A 173 -3.18 21.46 1.75
C PRO A 173 -2.67 22.87 1.42
N GLU A 174 -3.52 23.72 0.84
CA GLU A 174 -3.24 25.12 0.47
C GLU A 174 -2.86 26.03 1.67
N SER A 175 -2.73 25.47 2.88
CA SER A 175 -2.41 26.19 4.11
C SER A 175 -1.38 25.45 4.95
N ILE A 176 -0.13 25.41 4.47
CA ILE A 176 1.01 25.40 5.39
C ILE A 176 1.53 26.82 5.43
N ASN A 177 0.88 27.67 6.23
CA ASN A 177 1.56 28.84 6.77
C ASN A 177 2.62 28.30 7.75
N PRO A 178 3.92 28.53 7.55
CA PRO A 178 4.98 28.05 8.45
C PRO A 178 4.91 28.67 9.86
N THR A 179 3.93 29.53 10.13
CA THR A 179 3.67 30.22 11.40
C THR A 179 2.60 29.57 12.28
N ALA A 180 1.90 28.51 11.83
CA ALA A 180 0.96 27.80 12.69
C ALA A 180 1.72 26.86 13.63
N GLY A 181 1.84 27.25 14.89
CA GLY A 181 2.55 26.51 15.94
C GLY A 181 2.11 25.04 15.98
N GLY A 182 3.10 24.14 15.99
CA GLY A 182 2.88 22.71 16.10
C GLY A 182 2.19 22.33 17.41
N PRO A 183 1.64 21.11 17.49
CA PRO A 183 0.98 20.64 18.72
C PRO A 183 1.95 20.67 19.89
N VAL A 184 1.54 21.32 20.98
CA VAL A 184 2.28 21.39 22.24
C VAL A 184 1.81 20.25 23.14
N LEU A 185 2.78 19.53 23.73
CA LEU A 185 2.52 18.52 24.76
C LEU A 185 1.75 19.14 25.93
N VAL A 186 0.56 18.62 26.21
CA VAL A 186 -0.15 18.92 27.46
C VAL A 186 0.58 18.16 28.57
N LYS A 187 1.09 18.90 29.56
CA LYS A 187 1.68 18.34 30.79
C LYS A 187 0.60 17.80 31.72
#